data_AF-A0A8D1BIQ4-F1
#
_entry.id   AF-A0A8D1BIQ4-F1
#
_cell.length_a   1.000
_cell.length_b   1.000
_cell.length_c   1.000
_cell.angle_alpha   90.00
_cell.angle_beta   90.00
_cell.angle_gamma   90.00
#
_symmetry.space_group_name_H-M   'P 1'
#
loop_
_entity.id
_entity.type
_entity.pdbx_description
1 polymer ?
#
loop_
_entity_poly.entity_id
_entity_poly.type
_entity_poly.pdbx_seq_one_letter_code
_entity_poly.pdbx_strand_id
1 'polypeptide(L)'
;MPASLTEDSPVTNGTEQAPDSPVLCTATVTFTAVAEGEEWGSFYYSFKTEQLITLWVLFVFAIVGNAVVLFSTWRRKRKSRMTFFVTQLAITEKQAKILIAIAWSLSFLFSIPTLIIFGKRELSNGEVQCWALWPDDSYWTPYMTIVAFLVYFIPLTIISIIYAIVIRTIWIKSKAHETVISNCSDGKLCTSYNRGLISKAKIKAIKYSIVIILAFICCWSPYFLFDILDNFSLLPNTKDRFYASVIIQNLPALNSAINPLIYCVFSSSICFPCGEQRSRDSRMTCRERIERHEMQVLSKPEFM
;
A
#
# COMPACT_ATOMS: atom_id res chain seq x y z
N MET A 1 -71.22 -19.42 -10.74
CA MET A 1 -72.69 -19.33 -10.83
C MET A 1 -73.25 -18.97 -9.47
N PRO A 2 -74.34 -18.19 -9.35
CA PRO A 2 -75.10 -17.44 -10.37
C PRO A 2 -74.93 -15.90 -10.17
N ALA A 3 -75.49 -14.95 -10.91
CA ALA A 3 -76.58 -14.92 -11.86
C ALA A 3 -76.35 -13.83 -12.93
N SER A 4 -76.87 -14.08 -14.13
CA SER A 4 -76.98 -13.23 -15.32
C SER A 4 -78.32 -12.49 -15.38
N LEU A 5 -78.40 -11.35 -16.07
CA LEU A 5 -79.50 -10.84 -16.94
C LEU A 5 -79.05 -9.44 -17.46
N THR A 6 -78.53 -9.34 -18.69
CA THR A 6 -79.20 -8.86 -19.93
C THR A 6 -79.70 -7.42 -19.90
N GLU A 7 -79.13 -6.56 -20.76
CA GLU A 7 -79.89 -5.81 -21.77
C GLU A 7 -78.95 -5.33 -22.88
N ASP A 8 -79.48 -5.31 -24.10
CA ASP A 8 -78.76 -5.24 -25.36
C ASP A 8 -79.34 -4.09 -26.20
N SER A 9 -78.45 -3.29 -26.83
CA SER A 9 -78.64 -2.45 -28.03
C SER A 9 -79.47 -1.13 -27.97
N PRO A 10 -79.38 -0.17 -28.95
CA PRO A 10 -78.59 -0.16 -30.20
C PRO A 10 -77.79 1.14 -30.53
N VAL A 11 -76.98 0.97 -31.59
CA VAL A 11 -76.24 1.86 -32.50
C VAL A 11 -76.88 3.21 -32.88
N THR A 12 -76.05 4.27 -33.02
CA THR A 12 -76.20 5.31 -34.05
C THR A 12 -74.84 5.85 -34.54
N ASN A 13 -74.72 5.92 -35.88
CA ASN A 13 -73.57 6.35 -36.71
C ASN A 13 -73.39 7.88 -36.80
N GLY A 14 -72.18 8.31 -37.22
CA GLY A 14 -71.88 9.64 -37.81
C GLY A 14 -70.45 10.10 -37.45
N THR A 15 -69.38 9.69 -38.15
CA THR A 15 -68.77 10.36 -39.32
C THR A 15 -68.51 11.87 -39.13
N GLU A 16 -67.27 12.29 -38.91
CA GLU A 16 -66.48 13.17 -39.82
C GLU A 16 -65.17 13.71 -39.19
N GLN A 17 -64.12 13.63 -40.02
CA GLN A 17 -62.92 14.50 -40.11
C GLN A 17 -61.80 14.50 -39.04
N ALA A 18 -60.68 13.90 -39.43
CA ALA A 18 -59.32 14.40 -39.16
C ALA A 18 -59.05 15.69 -39.99
N PRO A 19 -58.09 16.53 -39.56
CA PRO A 19 -56.76 16.42 -40.17
C PRO A 19 -55.58 16.59 -39.19
N ASP A 20 -54.57 15.75 -39.42
CA ASP A 20 -53.12 15.99 -39.32
C ASP A 20 -52.55 16.96 -38.28
N SER A 21 -51.79 16.41 -37.33
CA SER A 21 -50.58 17.04 -36.80
C SER A 21 -49.56 15.98 -36.38
N PRO A 22 -48.33 15.98 -36.92
CA PRO A 22 -47.27 15.10 -36.47
C PRO A 22 -46.61 15.76 -35.26
N VAL A 23 -46.99 15.35 -34.04
CA VAL A 23 -46.20 15.72 -32.86
C VAL A 23 -44.99 14.79 -32.77
N LEU A 24 -43.92 15.24 -33.42
CA LEU A 24 -42.54 14.83 -33.25
C LEU A 24 -42.13 15.01 -31.77
N CYS A 25 -42.28 13.98 -30.94
CA CYS A 25 -41.72 13.96 -29.57
C CYS A 25 -41.29 12.54 -29.19
N THR A 26 -40.30 11.98 -29.88
CA THR A 26 -39.58 10.78 -29.40
C THR A 26 -38.11 10.73 -29.82
N ALA A 27 -37.56 11.82 -30.36
CA ALA A 27 -36.17 11.87 -30.86
C ALA A 27 -35.20 12.61 -29.92
N THR A 28 -35.69 13.51 -29.05
CA THR A 28 -34.79 14.34 -28.22
C THR A 28 -34.27 13.57 -27.00
N VAL A 29 -35.10 12.73 -26.37
CA VAL A 29 -34.70 11.95 -25.17
C VAL A 29 -33.68 10.86 -25.52
N THR A 30 -33.82 10.25 -26.69
CA THR A 30 -32.86 9.26 -27.21
C THR A 30 -31.57 9.92 -27.67
N PHE A 31 -31.62 11.06 -28.37
CA PHE A 31 -30.40 11.71 -28.84
C PHE A 31 -29.57 12.32 -27.71
N THR A 32 -30.18 12.96 -26.70
CA THR A 32 -29.41 13.50 -25.56
C THR A 32 -28.87 12.39 -24.66
N ALA A 33 -29.64 11.32 -24.41
CA ALA A 33 -29.14 10.19 -23.61
C ALA A 33 -28.05 9.39 -24.34
N VAL A 34 -28.15 9.26 -25.67
CA VAL A 34 -27.11 8.62 -26.49
C VAL A 34 -25.87 9.50 -26.58
N ALA A 35 -26.01 10.81 -26.80
CA ALA A 35 -24.87 11.75 -26.84
C ALA A 35 -24.18 11.86 -25.47
N GLU A 36 -24.94 11.95 -24.38
CA GLU A 36 -24.39 11.87 -23.03
C GLU A 36 -23.69 10.52 -22.82
N GLY A 37 -24.30 9.40 -23.21
CA GLY A 37 -23.70 8.07 -23.11
C GLY A 37 -22.38 7.92 -23.89
N GLU A 38 -22.27 8.51 -25.07
CA GLU A 38 -21.04 8.53 -25.88
C GLU A 38 -19.95 9.43 -25.29
N GLU A 39 -20.30 10.63 -24.80
CA GLU A 39 -19.37 11.51 -24.09
C GLU A 39 -18.83 10.85 -22.82
N TRP A 40 -19.72 10.25 -22.02
CA TRP A 40 -19.37 9.52 -20.81
C TRP A 40 -18.47 8.31 -21.12
N GLY A 41 -18.75 7.59 -22.21
CA GLY A 41 -17.89 6.51 -22.70
C GLY A 41 -16.49 7.01 -23.05
N SER A 42 -16.37 7.98 -23.95
CA SER A 42 -15.08 8.53 -24.40
C SER A 42 -14.25 9.09 -23.24
N PHE A 43 -14.90 9.86 -22.37
CA PHE A 43 -14.30 10.41 -21.16
C PHE A 43 -13.80 9.30 -20.22
N TYR A 44 -14.61 8.27 -19.98
CA TYR A 44 -14.24 7.10 -19.18
C TYR A 44 -13.01 6.38 -19.75
N TYR A 45 -12.94 6.18 -21.08
CA TYR A 45 -11.82 5.53 -21.74
C TYR A 45 -10.51 6.30 -21.59
N SER A 46 -10.55 7.63 -21.75
CA SER A 46 -9.39 8.48 -21.57
C SER A 46 -8.83 8.35 -20.15
N PHE A 47 -9.69 8.47 -19.12
CA PHE A 47 -9.27 8.32 -17.72
C PHE A 47 -8.76 6.93 -17.38
N LYS A 48 -9.37 5.87 -17.94
CA LYS A 48 -8.91 4.49 -17.74
C LYS A 48 -7.53 4.24 -18.34
N THR A 49 -7.24 4.85 -19.49
CA THR A 49 -5.92 4.75 -20.12
C THR A 49 -4.86 5.49 -19.31
N GLU A 50 -5.16 6.72 -18.84
CA GLU A 50 -4.29 7.47 -17.92
C GLU A 50 -4.04 6.69 -16.62
N GLN A 51 -5.08 6.08 -16.06
CA GLN A 51 -4.97 5.23 -14.87
C GLN A 51 -4.03 4.03 -15.11
N LEU A 52 -4.18 3.32 -16.23
CA LEU A 52 -3.29 2.21 -16.57
C LEU A 52 -1.85 2.68 -16.73
N ILE A 53 -1.61 3.80 -17.40
CA ILE A 53 -0.27 4.38 -17.57
C ILE A 53 0.34 4.70 -16.19
N THR A 54 -0.41 5.39 -15.32
CA THR A 54 0.08 5.72 -13.96
C THR A 54 0.39 4.47 -13.13
N LEU A 55 -0.45 3.44 -13.19
CA LEU A 55 -0.19 2.16 -12.52
C LEU A 55 1.06 1.47 -13.06
N TRP A 56 1.26 1.45 -14.37
CA TRP A 56 2.47 0.90 -14.99
C TRP A 56 3.74 1.64 -14.57
N VAL A 57 3.70 2.98 -14.53
CA VAL A 57 4.82 3.80 -14.07
C VAL A 57 5.14 3.51 -12.59
N LEU A 58 4.12 3.46 -11.74
CA LEU A 58 4.27 3.13 -10.32
C LEU A 58 4.83 1.72 -10.12
N PHE A 59 4.38 0.75 -10.91
CA PHE A 59 4.85 -0.62 -10.88
C PHE A 59 6.33 -0.72 -11.24
N VAL A 60 6.75 -0.09 -12.34
CA VAL A 60 8.16 -0.05 -12.76
C VAL A 60 9.02 0.62 -11.69
N PHE A 61 8.59 1.76 -11.16
CA PHE A 61 9.31 2.47 -10.11
C PHE A 61 9.45 1.62 -8.84
N ALA A 62 8.37 0.94 -8.42
CA ALA A 62 8.39 0.04 -7.28
C ALA A 62 9.35 -1.13 -7.51
N ILE A 63 9.34 -1.77 -8.68
CA ILE A 63 10.27 -2.87 -8.99
C ILE A 63 11.72 -2.39 -8.94
N VAL A 64 12.05 -1.34 -9.69
CA VAL A 64 13.42 -0.84 -9.80
C VAL A 64 13.92 -0.38 -8.43
N GLY A 65 13.13 0.42 -7.71
CA GLY A 65 13.51 0.93 -6.40
C GLY A 65 13.72 -0.18 -5.38
N ASN A 66 12.79 -1.15 -5.28
CA ASN A 66 12.93 -2.26 -4.34
C ASN A 66 14.10 -3.19 -4.73
N ALA A 67 14.35 -3.42 -6.02
CA ALA A 67 15.51 -4.18 -6.49
C ALA A 67 16.84 -3.51 -6.10
N VAL A 68 16.95 -2.19 -6.23
CA VAL A 68 18.11 -1.41 -5.80
C VAL A 68 18.34 -1.53 -4.29
N VAL A 69 17.27 -1.44 -3.47
CA VAL A 69 17.35 -1.62 -2.02
C VAL A 69 17.83 -3.05 -1.68
N LEU A 70 17.27 -4.08 -2.31
CA LEU A 70 17.68 -5.47 -2.10
C LEU A 70 19.14 -5.70 -2.51
N PHE A 71 19.57 -5.15 -3.64
CA PHE A 71 20.95 -5.26 -4.10
C PHE A 71 21.94 -4.56 -3.16
N SER A 72 21.61 -3.36 -2.69
CA SER A 72 22.44 -2.60 -1.74
C SER A 72 22.59 -3.33 -0.40
N THR A 73 21.50 -3.90 0.11
CA THR A 73 21.47 -4.62 1.39
C THR A 73 22.18 -5.97 1.26
N TRP A 74 22.01 -6.68 0.14
CA TRP A 74 22.75 -7.92 -0.16
C TRP A 74 24.25 -7.68 -0.22
N ARG A 75 24.71 -6.66 -0.96
CA ARG A 75 26.13 -6.25 -1.03
C ARG A 75 26.72 -5.97 0.35
N ARG A 76 26.00 -5.25 1.21
CA ARG A 76 26.43 -4.98 2.60
C ARG A 76 26.43 -6.23 3.47
N LYS A 77 25.39 -7.07 3.35
CA LYS A 77 25.27 -8.33 4.10
C LYS A 77 26.39 -9.30 3.71
N ARG A 78 26.90 -9.25 2.48
CA ARG A 78 28.09 -10.01 2.05
C ARG A 78 29.38 -9.51 2.71
N LYS A 79 29.50 -8.19 2.94
CA LYS A 79 30.66 -7.57 3.60
C LYS A 79 30.68 -7.71 5.14
N SER A 80 29.51 -7.73 5.77
CA SER A 80 29.36 -7.83 7.24
C SER A 80 29.39 -9.26 7.80
N ARG A 81 29.22 -10.29 6.96
CA ARG A 81 29.06 -11.68 7.40
C ARG A 81 30.36 -12.44 7.63
N MET A 82 31.53 -11.84 7.41
CA MET A 82 32.75 -12.63 7.30
C MET A 82 33.22 -13.27 8.61
N THR A 83 32.99 -12.70 9.80
CA THR A 83 33.31 -13.38 11.08
C THR A 83 32.67 -12.64 12.27
N PHE A 84 32.28 -13.38 13.34
CA PHE A 84 32.17 -12.93 14.75
C PHE A 84 30.80 -12.72 15.45
N PHE A 85 29.64 -12.52 14.79
CA PHE A 85 28.33 -12.24 15.48
C PHE A 85 27.25 -13.34 15.35
N VAL A 86 27.62 -14.55 14.90
CA VAL A 86 26.72 -15.45 14.13
C VAL A 86 25.74 -16.30 14.96
N THR A 87 25.98 -16.64 16.23
CA THR A 87 25.15 -17.65 16.92
C THR A 87 23.85 -17.11 17.54
N GLN A 88 23.84 -15.90 18.11
CA GLN A 88 22.61 -15.27 18.65
C GLN A 88 21.72 -14.66 17.55
N LEU A 89 22.33 -14.23 16.44
CA LEU A 89 21.60 -13.75 15.26
C LEU A 89 21.01 -14.89 14.42
N ALA A 90 21.61 -16.09 14.42
CA ALA A 90 21.08 -17.22 13.64
C ALA A 90 19.68 -17.68 14.09
N ILE A 91 19.37 -17.62 15.38
CA ILE A 91 18.04 -18.00 15.91
C ILE A 91 16.97 -17.01 15.45
N THR A 92 17.25 -15.71 15.54
CA THR A 92 16.36 -14.65 15.05
C THR A 92 16.25 -14.65 13.52
N GLU A 93 17.32 -15.02 12.78
CA GLU A 93 17.25 -15.20 11.33
C GLU A 93 16.37 -16.39 10.92
N LYS A 94 16.44 -17.52 11.61
CA LYS A 94 15.56 -18.68 11.34
C LYS A 94 14.10 -18.32 11.61
N GLN A 95 13.81 -17.71 12.75
CA GLN A 95 12.47 -17.24 13.10
C GLN A 95 11.95 -16.22 12.06
N ALA A 96 12.78 -15.25 11.66
CA ALA A 96 12.41 -14.28 10.64
C ALA A 96 12.10 -14.94 9.29
N LYS A 97 12.89 -15.94 8.85
CA LYS A 97 12.62 -16.68 7.62
C LYS A 97 11.31 -17.47 7.69
N ILE A 98 11.00 -18.09 8.83
CA ILE A 98 9.73 -18.80 9.05
C ILE A 98 8.57 -17.81 8.98
N LEU A 99 8.66 -16.66 9.67
CA LEU A 99 7.61 -15.63 9.63
C LEU A 99 7.41 -15.09 8.21
N ILE A 100 8.48 -14.87 7.45
CA ILE A 100 8.41 -14.47 6.04
C ILE A 100 7.72 -15.55 5.21
N ALA A 101 8.09 -16.82 5.37
CA ALA A 101 7.45 -17.92 4.64
C ALA A 101 5.95 -18.02 4.96
N ILE A 102 5.57 -17.91 6.22
CA ILE A 102 4.16 -17.87 6.65
C ILE A 102 3.43 -16.69 6.00
N ALA A 103 4.04 -15.50 5.99
CA ALA A 103 3.45 -14.32 5.37
C ALA A 103 3.21 -14.49 3.86
N TRP A 104 4.18 -15.07 3.13
CA TRP A 104 4.01 -15.38 1.71
C TRP A 104 2.93 -16.43 1.46
N SER A 105 2.90 -17.49 2.26
CA SER A 105 1.86 -18.53 2.14
C SER A 105 0.46 -17.99 2.41
N LEU A 106 0.29 -17.16 3.46
CA LEU A 106 -0.98 -16.50 3.75
C LEU A 106 -1.38 -15.53 2.63
N SER A 107 -0.42 -14.77 2.07
CA SER A 107 -0.67 -13.87 0.96
C SER A 107 -1.16 -14.62 -0.28
N PHE A 108 -0.54 -15.75 -0.60
CA PHE A 108 -0.97 -16.62 -1.70
C PHE A 108 -2.37 -17.17 -1.44
N LEU A 109 -2.62 -17.70 -0.23
CA LEU A 109 -3.91 -18.24 0.17
C LEU A 109 -5.04 -17.21 0.02
N PHE A 110 -4.85 -15.98 0.51
CA PHE A 110 -5.85 -14.91 0.39
C PHE A 110 -6.04 -14.38 -1.03
N SER A 111 -5.08 -14.61 -1.93
CA SER A 111 -5.18 -14.21 -3.34
C SER A 111 -5.93 -15.23 -4.21
N ILE A 112 -6.11 -16.47 -3.73
CA ILE A 112 -6.78 -17.54 -4.50
C ILE A 112 -8.22 -17.16 -4.91
N PRO A 113 -9.08 -16.61 -4.03
CA PRO A 113 -10.45 -16.25 -4.42
C PRO A 113 -10.50 -15.30 -5.62
N THR A 114 -9.58 -14.34 -5.69
CA THR A 114 -9.50 -13.37 -6.79
C THR A 114 -9.29 -14.07 -8.14
N LEU A 115 -8.54 -15.18 -8.20
CA LEU A 115 -8.33 -15.94 -9.43
C LEU A 115 -9.57 -16.68 -9.93
N ILE A 116 -10.50 -16.99 -9.02
CA ILE A 116 -11.73 -17.73 -9.34
C ILE A 116 -12.86 -16.75 -9.70
N ILE A 117 -12.92 -15.62 -8.99
CA ILE A 117 -14.03 -14.66 -9.06
C ILE A 117 -13.88 -13.70 -10.25
N PHE A 118 -12.66 -13.27 -10.58
CA PHE A 118 -12.45 -12.29 -11.65
C PHE A 118 -12.37 -12.98 -13.01
N GLY A 119 -13.09 -12.43 -13.98
CA GLY A 119 -13.04 -12.88 -15.36
C GLY A 119 -13.42 -11.80 -16.35
N LYS A 120 -13.50 -12.18 -17.62
CA LYS A 120 -13.90 -11.28 -18.71
C LYS A 120 -15.42 -11.04 -18.67
N ARG A 121 -15.82 -9.78 -18.73
CA ARG A 121 -17.21 -9.35 -18.88
C ARG A 121 -17.29 -8.38 -20.04
N GLU A 122 -18.19 -8.66 -20.98
CA GLU A 122 -18.53 -7.73 -22.06
C GLU A 122 -19.63 -6.80 -21.57
N LEU A 123 -19.38 -5.49 -21.62
CA LEU A 123 -20.40 -4.47 -21.32
C LEU A 123 -21.31 -4.26 -22.53
N SER A 124 -22.48 -3.67 -22.29
CA SER A 124 -23.48 -3.33 -23.31
C SER A 124 -22.97 -2.39 -24.41
N ASN A 125 -21.88 -1.67 -24.15
CA ASN A 125 -21.19 -0.79 -25.10
C ASN A 125 -20.17 -1.53 -25.99
N GLY A 126 -20.06 -2.86 -25.90
CA GLY A 126 -19.08 -3.66 -26.64
C GLY A 126 -17.68 -3.74 -26.01
N GLU A 127 -17.49 -3.18 -24.80
CA GLU A 127 -16.20 -3.18 -24.12
C GLU A 127 -15.95 -4.48 -23.35
N VAL A 128 -14.72 -5.01 -23.42
CA VAL A 128 -14.28 -6.14 -22.59
C VAL A 128 -13.58 -5.61 -21.34
N GLN A 129 -14.15 -5.88 -20.16
CA GLN A 129 -13.56 -5.52 -18.87
C GLN A 129 -13.27 -6.77 -18.02
N CYS A 130 -12.25 -6.69 -17.16
CA CYS A 130 -12.05 -7.68 -16.11
C CYS A 130 -12.88 -7.26 -14.90
N TRP A 131 -13.90 -8.06 -14.57
CA TRP A 131 -14.82 -7.77 -13.48
C TRP A 131 -15.11 -9.04 -12.67
N ALA A 132 -15.55 -8.88 -11.43
CA ALA A 132 -15.96 -10.00 -10.61
C ALA A 132 -17.29 -10.58 -11.10
N LEU A 133 -17.26 -11.85 -11.49
CA LEU A 133 -18.41 -12.58 -12.01
C LEU A 133 -19.14 -13.25 -10.84
N TRP A 134 -20.02 -12.49 -10.18
CA TRP A 134 -20.89 -13.03 -9.14
C TRP A 134 -22.21 -13.52 -9.73
N PRO A 135 -22.78 -14.63 -9.23
CA PRO A 135 -24.12 -15.08 -9.62
C PRO A 135 -25.21 -14.06 -9.28
N ASP A 136 -24.99 -13.28 -8.22
CA ASP A 136 -25.92 -12.29 -7.68
C ASP A 136 -25.12 -11.11 -7.08
N ASP A 137 -25.62 -9.89 -7.24
CA ASP A 137 -24.94 -8.67 -6.75
C ASP A 137 -24.88 -8.64 -5.20
N SER A 138 -25.75 -9.40 -4.53
CA SER A 138 -25.78 -9.54 -3.07
C SER A 138 -24.46 -10.04 -2.46
N TYR A 139 -23.63 -10.77 -3.23
CA TYR A 139 -22.35 -11.30 -2.75
C TYR A 139 -21.19 -10.30 -2.77
N TRP A 140 -21.28 -9.23 -3.57
CA TRP A 140 -20.20 -8.27 -3.76
C TRP A 140 -19.91 -7.48 -2.48
N THR A 141 -20.93 -6.85 -1.91
CA THR A 141 -20.82 -6.03 -0.69
C THR A 141 -20.23 -6.79 0.51
N PRO A 142 -20.72 -7.99 0.90
CA PRO A 142 -20.12 -8.73 2.00
C PRO A 142 -18.70 -9.21 1.68
N TYR A 143 -18.42 -9.59 0.44
CA TYR A 143 -17.06 -9.97 0.03
C TYR A 143 -16.07 -8.81 0.21
N MET A 144 -16.36 -7.64 -0.37
CA MET A 144 -15.49 -6.47 -0.26
C MET A 144 -15.36 -5.98 1.18
N THR A 145 -16.44 -6.06 1.96
CA THR A 145 -16.40 -5.76 3.40
C THR A 145 -15.44 -6.70 4.14
N ILE A 146 -15.55 -8.02 3.94
CA ILE A 146 -14.65 -9.00 4.56
C ILE A 146 -13.19 -8.74 4.16
N VAL A 147 -12.94 -8.48 2.88
CA VAL A 147 -11.60 -8.14 2.38
C VAL A 147 -11.06 -6.88 3.08
N ALA A 148 -11.86 -5.82 3.20
CA ALA A 148 -11.47 -4.60 3.88
C ALA A 148 -11.09 -4.84 5.35
N PHE A 149 -11.87 -5.65 6.08
CA PHE A 149 -11.56 -5.97 7.47
C PHE A 149 -10.28 -6.82 7.60
N LEU A 150 -10.14 -7.86 6.79
CA LEU A 150 -9.01 -8.79 6.86
C LEU A 150 -7.69 -8.14 6.40
N VAL A 151 -7.72 -7.33 5.35
CA VAL A 151 -6.52 -6.77 4.72
C VAL A 151 -6.13 -5.42 5.33
N TYR A 152 -7.08 -4.68 5.90
CA TYR A 152 -6.82 -3.31 6.40
C TYR A 152 -7.19 -3.10 7.86
N PHE A 153 -8.45 -3.18 8.26
CA PHE A 153 -8.85 -2.75 9.60
C PHE A 153 -8.26 -3.61 10.73
N ILE A 154 -8.26 -4.94 10.57
CA ILE A 154 -7.65 -5.85 11.56
C ILE A 154 -6.13 -5.64 11.62
N PRO A 155 -5.37 -5.65 10.50
CA PRO A 155 -3.95 -5.30 10.54
C PRO A 155 -3.68 -3.92 11.14
N LEU A 156 -4.46 -2.90 10.79
CA LEU A 156 -4.32 -1.53 11.27
C LEU A 156 -4.52 -1.41 12.79
N THR A 157 -5.52 -2.09 13.34
CA THR A 157 -5.78 -2.08 14.78
C THR A 157 -4.66 -2.80 15.53
N ILE A 158 -4.20 -3.95 15.03
CA ILE A 158 -3.07 -4.70 15.61
C ILE A 158 -1.80 -3.86 15.61
N ILE A 159 -1.41 -3.26 14.47
CA ILE A 159 -0.21 -2.40 14.42
C ILE A 159 -0.37 -1.19 15.33
N SER A 160 -1.54 -0.55 15.37
CA SER A 160 -1.77 0.62 16.22
C SER A 160 -1.59 0.29 17.71
N ILE A 161 -2.14 -0.84 18.16
CA ILE A 161 -1.98 -1.31 19.54
C ILE A 161 -0.51 -1.62 19.85
N ILE A 162 0.16 -2.37 18.97
CA ILE A 162 1.58 -2.72 19.14
C ILE A 162 2.44 -1.45 19.26
N TYR A 163 2.24 -0.48 18.38
CA TYR A 163 3.02 0.75 18.41
C TYR A 163 2.66 1.66 19.57
N ALA A 164 1.40 1.71 20.01
CA ALA A 164 1.01 2.38 21.23
C ALA A 164 1.74 1.79 22.46
N ILE A 165 1.84 0.46 22.55
CA ILE A 165 2.59 -0.23 23.61
C ILE A 165 4.08 0.10 23.53
N VAL A 166 4.68 0.07 22.33
CA VAL A 166 6.10 0.41 22.12
C VAL A 166 6.37 1.86 22.55
N ILE A 167 5.55 2.80 22.11
CA ILE A 167 5.65 4.22 22.47
C ILE A 167 5.53 4.36 23.98
N ARG A 168 4.47 3.82 24.60
CA ARG A 168 4.27 3.86 26.06
C ARG A 168 5.46 3.29 26.83
N THR A 169 6.04 2.19 26.36
CA THR A 169 7.23 1.57 26.97
C THR A 169 8.43 2.49 26.91
N ILE A 170 8.63 3.22 25.81
CA ILE A 170 9.69 4.22 25.66
C ILE A 170 9.45 5.39 26.62
N TRP A 171 8.23 5.94 26.69
CA TRP A 171 7.91 7.07 27.56
C TRP A 171 8.12 6.75 29.05
N ILE A 172 7.69 5.56 29.50
CA ILE A 172 7.88 5.12 30.89
C ILE A 172 9.37 4.99 31.20
N LYS A 173 10.16 4.37 30.32
CA LYS A 173 11.61 4.24 30.50
C LYS A 173 12.33 5.59 30.46
N SER A 174 11.87 6.53 29.64
CA SER A 174 12.42 7.89 29.55
C SER A 174 12.20 8.65 30.86
N LYS A 175 10.97 8.65 31.38
CA LYS A 175 10.64 9.34 32.65
C LYS A 175 11.37 8.74 33.85
N ALA A 176 11.45 7.41 33.94
CA ALA A 176 12.19 6.74 35.01
C ALA A 176 13.68 7.09 35.03
N HIS A 177 14.28 7.36 33.86
CA HIS A 177 15.68 7.77 33.76
C HIS A 177 15.89 9.23 34.20
N GLU A 178 14.97 10.13 33.84
CA GLU A 178 15.00 11.53 34.25
C GLU A 178 14.92 11.68 35.78
N THR A 179 14.01 10.93 36.43
CA THR A 179 13.86 10.93 37.90
C THR A 179 15.04 10.34 38.66
N VAL A 180 15.82 9.43 38.04
CA VAL A 180 17.02 8.87 38.68
C VAL A 180 18.19 9.84 38.56
N ILE A 181 18.35 10.53 37.43
CA ILE A 181 19.39 11.53 37.26
C ILE A 181 19.19 12.72 38.21
N SER A 182 17.95 13.17 38.40
CA SER A 182 17.66 14.29 39.31
C SER A 182 17.95 13.99 40.78
N ASN A 183 18.02 12.70 41.17
CA ASN A 183 18.35 12.26 42.53
C ASN A 183 19.85 12.00 42.74
N CYS A 184 20.68 12.09 41.69
CA CYS A 184 22.14 11.95 41.79
C CYS A 184 22.80 13.33 41.83
N SER A 185 22.73 13.99 42.98
CA SER A 185 23.33 15.31 43.21
C SER A 185 24.81 15.29 43.60
N ASP A 186 25.47 14.13 43.67
CA ASP A 186 26.87 14.04 44.10
C ASP A 186 27.76 13.33 43.07
N GLY A 187 28.81 14.05 42.64
CA GLY A 187 29.54 13.86 41.39
C GLY A 187 30.43 12.62 41.26
N LYS A 188 29.95 11.42 41.59
CA LYS A 188 30.76 10.20 41.41
C LYS A 188 29.95 8.99 40.91
N LEU A 189 30.23 8.66 39.64
CA LEU A 189 30.13 7.33 39.04
C LEU A 189 28.72 6.72 38.85
N CYS A 190 27.84 7.39 38.09
CA CYS A 190 26.68 6.72 37.48
C CYS A 190 26.99 6.16 36.08
N THR A 191 28.16 5.54 35.87
CA THR A 191 28.54 4.93 34.58
C THR A 191 27.97 3.51 34.37
N SER A 192 27.28 2.94 35.37
CA SER A 192 26.79 1.54 35.33
C SER A 192 25.34 1.37 34.80
N TYR A 193 24.56 2.44 34.64
CA TYR A 193 23.13 2.34 34.27
C TYR A 193 22.84 2.21 32.77
N ASN A 194 23.83 1.90 31.94
CA ASN A 194 23.67 1.66 30.50
C ASN A 194 22.79 0.43 30.16
N ARG A 195 22.42 -0.39 31.16
CA ARG A 195 21.70 -1.66 30.97
C ARG A 195 20.20 -1.50 30.64
N GLY A 196 19.63 -0.31 30.85
CA GLY A 196 18.21 -0.01 30.59
C GLY A 196 17.93 0.82 29.33
N LEU A 197 18.97 1.41 28.72
CA LEU A 197 18.82 2.31 27.59
C LEU A 197 18.48 1.55 26.31
N ILE A 198 17.36 1.94 25.68
CA ILE A 198 17.01 1.45 24.34
C ILE A 198 18.11 1.94 23.39
N SER A 199 18.78 0.99 22.72
CA SER A 199 19.90 1.33 21.85
C SER A 199 19.47 2.32 20.75
N LYS A 200 20.36 3.25 20.39
CA LYS A 200 20.11 4.21 19.30
C LYS A 200 19.68 3.52 18.01
N ALA A 201 20.17 2.30 17.75
CA ALA A 201 19.76 1.46 16.63
C ALA A 201 18.29 1.02 16.70
N LYS A 202 17.79 0.63 17.88
CA LYS A 202 16.38 0.25 18.09
C LYS A 202 15.45 1.45 17.95
N ILE A 203 15.83 2.62 18.49
CA ILE A 203 15.06 3.86 18.30
C ILE A 203 14.97 4.23 16.82
N LYS A 204 16.10 4.11 16.08
CA LYS A 204 16.11 4.34 14.64
C LYS A 204 15.11 3.41 13.94
N ALA A 205 15.19 2.09 14.21
CA ALA A 205 14.28 1.09 13.67
C ALA A 205 12.80 1.44 13.92
N ILE A 206 12.45 1.80 15.16
CA ILE A 206 11.09 2.20 15.54
C ILE A 206 10.65 3.44 14.76
N LYS A 207 11.53 4.46 14.62
CA LYS A 207 11.25 5.66 13.82
C LYS A 207 10.94 5.31 12.36
N TYR A 208 11.74 4.43 11.73
CA TYR A 208 11.46 3.99 10.36
C TYR A 208 10.10 3.31 10.28
N SER A 209 9.80 2.41 11.21
CA SER A 209 8.54 1.68 11.16
C SER A 209 7.32 2.58 11.35
N ILE A 210 7.41 3.62 12.19
CA ILE A 210 6.35 4.63 12.30
C ILE A 210 6.11 5.32 10.95
N VAL A 211 7.16 5.73 10.25
CA VAL A 211 7.03 6.36 8.92
C VAL A 211 6.38 5.41 7.91
N ILE A 212 6.77 4.14 7.90
CA ILE A 212 6.20 3.12 7.01
C ILE A 212 4.70 2.91 7.33
N ILE A 213 4.32 2.87 8.60
CA ILE A 213 2.92 2.70 9.01
C ILE A 213 2.07 3.90 8.62
N LEU A 214 2.58 5.12 8.80
CA LEU A 214 1.89 6.33 8.36
C LEU A 214 1.70 6.34 6.84
N ALA A 215 2.73 5.96 6.08
CA ALA A 215 2.62 5.81 4.62
C ALA A 215 1.57 4.77 4.23
N PHE A 216 1.53 3.61 4.92
CA PHE A 216 0.51 2.59 4.71
C PHE A 216 -0.90 3.14 4.95
N ILE A 217 -1.14 3.85 6.06
CA ILE A 217 -2.44 4.47 6.37
C ILE A 217 -2.82 5.49 5.29
N CYS A 218 -1.91 6.39 4.92
CA CYS A 218 -2.21 7.41 3.91
C CYS A 218 -2.51 6.82 2.53
N CYS A 219 -1.89 5.68 2.17
CA CYS A 219 -2.10 5.05 0.87
C CYS A 219 -3.33 4.12 0.83
N TRP A 220 -3.65 3.44 1.93
CA TRP A 220 -4.73 2.44 1.95
C TRP A 220 -6.03 2.94 2.57
N SER A 221 -5.99 3.87 3.53
CA SER A 221 -7.21 4.37 4.17
C SER A 221 -8.18 5.00 3.19
N PRO A 222 -7.76 5.88 2.27
CA PRO A 222 -8.69 6.53 1.36
C PRO A 222 -9.41 5.50 0.48
N TYR A 223 -8.68 4.46 0.04
CA TYR A 223 -9.22 3.37 -0.76
C TYR A 223 -10.29 2.58 -0.01
N PHE A 224 -9.98 2.01 1.16
CA PHE A 224 -10.95 1.18 1.88
C PHE A 224 -12.12 1.97 2.45
N LEU A 225 -11.92 3.24 2.81
CA LEU A 225 -13.02 4.11 3.24
C LEU A 225 -13.96 4.42 2.07
N PHE A 226 -13.41 4.81 0.91
CA PHE A 226 -14.20 5.06 -0.28
C PHE A 226 -14.95 3.81 -0.72
N ASP A 227 -14.26 2.67 -0.80
CA ASP A 227 -14.85 1.39 -1.19
C ASP A 227 -16.03 1.00 -0.29
N ILE A 228 -15.89 1.07 1.04
CA ILE A 228 -17.00 0.79 1.95
C ILE A 228 -18.17 1.75 1.72
N LEU A 229 -17.92 3.07 1.64
CA LEU A 229 -18.99 4.05 1.41
C LEU A 229 -19.73 3.82 0.09
N ASP A 230 -18.98 3.42 -0.95
CA ASP A 230 -19.50 3.07 -2.27
C ASP A 230 -20.39 1.81 -2.21
N ASN A 231 -19.88 0.75 -1.57
CA ASN A 231 -20.56 -0.54 -1.41
C ASN A 231 -21.87 -0.45 -0.63
N PHE A 232 -21.97 0.46 0.34
CA PHE A 232 -23.20 0.72 1.10
C PHE A 232 -24.11 1.77 0.44
N SER A 233 -23.81 2.19 -0.79
CA SER A 233 -24.59 3.18 -1.55
C SER A 233 -24.75 4.51 -0.83
N LEU A 234 -23.77 4.90 0.00
CA LEU A 234 -23.79 6.15 0.76
C LEU A 234 -23.27 7.34 -0.09
N LEU A 235 -22.66 7.06 -1.24
CA LEU A 235 -22.11 8.08 -2.14
C LEU A 235 -23.08 8.39 -3.29
N PRO A 236 -23.38 9.69 -3.56
CA PRO A 236 -24.27 10.07 -4.65
C PRO A 236 -23.63 9.78 -6.02
N ASN A 237 -24.45 9.35 -6.99
CA ASN A 237 -24.04 9.09 -8.38
C ASN A 237 -23.72 10.41 -9.10
N THR A 238 -22.48 10.89 -8.97
CA THR A 238 -22.01 12.18 -9.50
C THR A 238 -20.72 12.01 -10.29
N LYS A 239 -20.39 12.98 -11.15
CA LYS A 239 -19.10 13.00 -11.87
C LYS A 239 -17.93 12.97 -10.87
N ASP A 240 -18.07 13.71 -9.77
CA ASP A 240 -17.05 13.84 -8.72
C ASP A 240 -16.72 12.50 -8.04
N ARG A 241 -17.73 11.65 -7.81
CA ARG A 241 -17.54 10.28 -7.30
C ARG A 241 -16.64 9.46 -8.23
N PHE A 242 -16.85 9.58 -9.54
CA PHE A 242 -16.04 8.87 -10.54
C PHE A 242 -14.58 9.37 -10.56
N TYR A 243 -14.36 10.69 -10.54
CA TYR A 243 -13.00 11.25 -10.44
C TYR A 243 -12.29 10.79 -9.17
N ALA A 244 -12.99 10.83 -8.03
CA ALA A 244 -12.47 10.39 -6.76
C ALA A 244 -12.09 8.89 -6.81
N SER A 245 -12.94 8.03 -7.38
CA SER A 245 -12.67 6.59 -7.43
C SER A 245 -11.41 6.26 -8.24
N VAL A 246 -11.18 6.93 -9.37
CA VAL A 246 -9.97 6.70 -10.20
C VAL A 246 -8.70 7.09 -9.45
N ILE A 247 -8.68 8.26 -8.81
CA ILE A 247 -7.52 8.74 -8.04
C ILE A 247 -7.27 7.84 -6.83
N ILE A 248 -8.33 7.51 -6.09
CA ILE A 248 -8.26 6.74 -4.85
C ILE A 248 -7.79 5.31 -5.10
N GLN A 249 -8.19 4.68 -6.21
CA GLN A 249 -7.75 3.35 -6.60
C GLN A 249 -6.25 3.25 -6.90
N ASN A 250 -5.57 4.36 -7.19
CA ASN A 250 -4.13 4.37 -7.43
C ASN A 250 -3.31 4.45 -6.13
N LEU A 251 -3.89 4.95 -5.03
CA LEU A 251 -3.18 5.15 -3.76
C LEU A 251 -2.58 3.86 -3.16
N PRO A 252 -3.25 2.69 -3.18
CA PRO A 252 -2.63 1.44 -2.73
C PRO A 252 -1.35 1.08 -3.49
N ALA A 253 -1.27 1.39 -4.79
CA ALA A 253 -0.06 1.15 -5.60
C ALA A 253 1.11 2.06 -5.19
N LEU A 254 0.82 3.30 -4.73
CA LEU A 254 1.84 4.22 -4.22
C LEU A 254 2.55 3.67 -2.97
N ASN A 255 1.87 2.88 -2.13
CA ASN A 255 2.46 2.29 -0.93
C ASN A 255 3.75 1.50 -1.24
N SER A 256 3.74 0.74 -2.34
CA SER A 256 4.90 -0.05 -2.77
C SER A 256 6.02 0.81 -3.34
N ALA A 257 5.67 1.93 -3.97
CA ALA A 257 6.60 2.90 -4.57
C ALA A 257 7.30 3.77 -3.52
N ILE A 258 6.65 4.08 -2.39
CA ILE A 258 7.22 4.95 -1.35
C ILE A 258 8.37 4.26 -0.57
N ASN A 259 8.40 2.93 -0.51
CA ASN A 259 9.38 2.17 0.25
C ASN A 259 10.84 2.59 -0.03
N PRO A 260 11.35 2.57 -1.28
CA PRO A 260 12.68 3.08 -1.63
C PRO A 260 12.96 4.51 -1.13
N LEU A 261 11.98 5.42 -1.22
CA LEU A 261 12.12 6.80 -0.76
C LEU A 261 12.33 6.88 0.75
N ILE A 262 11.54 6.12 1.53
CA ILE A 262 11.71 6.01 2.98
C ILE A 262 13.12 5.49 3.31
N TYR A 263 13.59 4.46 2.61
CA TYR A 263 14.95 3.96 2.86
C TYR A 263 16.02 4.98 2.49
N CYS A 264 15.86 5.74 1.41
CA CYS A 264 16.82 6.77 0.99
C CYS A 264 16.89 7.95 1.98
N VAL A 265 15.75 8.51 2.38
CA VAL A 265 15.69 9.68 3.27
C VAL A 265 16.28 9.38 4.63
N PHE A 266 15.97 8.19 5.17
CA PHE A 266 16.35 7.88 6.54
C PHE A 266 17.62 7.03 6.64
N SER A 267 18.03 6.33 5.58
CA SER A 267 19.34 5.67 5.49
C SER A 267 20.25 6.48 4.58
N SER A 268 20.96 7.44 5.17
CA SER A 268 22.05 8.25 4.56
C SER A 268 23.20 7.45 3.94
N SER A 269 23.06 6.12 3.83
CA SER A 269 24.07 5.22 3.32
C SER A 269 23.58 4.40 2.12
N ILE A 270 22.26 4.21 1.93
CA ILE A 270 21.68 3.30 0.92
C ILE A 270 21.52 3.96 -0.46
N CYS A 271 21.60 5.29 -0.55
CA CYS A 271 21.65 5.98 -1.84
C CYS A 271 22.91 5.55 -2.63
N PHE A 272 22.71 5.05 -3.85
CA PHE A 272 23.79 4.75 -4.79
C PHE A 272 24.41 6.06 -5.34
N PRO A 273 25.66 6.02 -5.84
CA PRO A 273 26.56 7.16 -5.88
C PRO A 273 26.24 8.05 -7.08
N CYS A 274 25.43 9.09 -6.89
CA CYS A 274 25.55 10.25 -7.76
C CYS A 274 26.68 11.12 -7.20
N GLY A 275 27.93 10.81 -7.60
CA GLY A 275 29.02 11.79 -7.58
C GLY A 275 29.86 11.98 -6.32
N GLU A 276 29.97 11.01 -5.39
CA GLU A 276 30.88 11.17 -4.23
C GLU A 276 31.86 10.01 -4.03
N GLN A 277 32.54 9.65 -5.13
CA GLN A 277 33.75 8.84 -5.08
C GLN A 277 34.92 9.58 -4.39
N ARG A 278 34.78 10.88 -4.06
CA ARG A 278 35.89 11.72 -3.57
C ARG A 278 36.07 11.76 -2.05
N SER A 279 35.12 11.26 -1.24
CA SER A 279 35.22 11.31 0.23
C SER A 279 35.64 9.98 0.90
N ARG A 280 35.64 8.87 0.14
CA ARG A 280 35.89 7.53 0.70
C ARG A 280 37.36 7.12 0.74
N ASP A 281 38.24 7.92 0.14
CA ASP A 281 39.69 7.69 0.16
C ASP A 281 40.36 8.28 1.42
N SER A 282 39.74 9.29 2.05
CA SER A 282 40.28 9.93 3.27
C SER A 282 39.96 9.16 4.57
N ARG A 283 39.16 8.08 4.48
CA ARG A 283 38.78 7.22 5.62
C ARG A 283 39.27 5.79 5.48
N MET A 284 40.36 5.59 4.74
CA MET A 284 41.25 4.47 5.00
C MET A 284 41.88 4.76 6.37
N THR A 285 41.30 4.16 7.40
CA THR A 285 41.59 4.43 8.80
C THR A 285 43.08 4.24 9.07
N CYS A 286 43.67 5.14 9.87
CA CYS A 286 45.05 5.06 10.39
C CYS A 286 45.44 3.63 10.85
N ARG A 287 44.45 2.84 11.29
CA ARG A 287 44.53 1.43 11.63
C ARG A 287 45.05 0.51 10.50
N GLU A 288 44.64 0.70 9.25
CA GLU A 288 45.14 -0.11 8.12
C GLU A 288 46.54 0.33 7.65
N ARG A 289 46.94 1.58 7.94
CA ARG A 289 48.31 2.05 7.66
C ARG A 289 49.30 1.55 8.72
N ILE A 290 48.86 1.46 9.99
CA ILE A 290 49.63 0.86 11.08
C ILE A 290 49.82 -0.65 10.85
N GLU A 291 48.79 -1.40 10.46
CA GLU A 291 48.95 -2.84 10.20
C GLU A 291 49.79 -3.14 8.95
N ARG A 292 49.76 -2.29 7.91
CA ARG A 292 50.69 -2.42 6.78
C ARG A 292 52.14 -2.12 7.16
N HIS A 293 52.38 -1.17 8.08
CA HIS A 293 53.72 -0.90 8.59
C HIS A 293 54.23 -2.01 9.51
N GLU A 294 53.37 -2.56 10.38
CA GLU A 294 53.73 -3.69 11.26
C GLU A 294 54.06 -4.96 10.46
N MET A 295 53.31 -5.25 9.38
CA MET A 295 53.62 -6.40 8.50
C MET A 295 54.89 -6.21 7.68
N GLN A 296 55.29 -4.98 7.35
CA GLN A 296 56.57 -4.72 6.68
C GLN A 296 57.76 -4.82 7.65
N VAL A 297 57.59 -4.43 8.91
CA VAL A 297 58.64 -4.54 9.94
C VAL A 297 58.89 -6.01 10.34
N LEU A 298 57.85 -6.86 10.38
CA LEU A 298 57.99 -8.29 10.69
C LEU A 298 58.55 -9.16 9.55
N SER A 299 58.72 -8.59 8.36
CA SER A 299 59.23 -9.31 7.18
C SER A 299 60.73 -9.11 6.93
N LYS A 300 61.44 -8.39 7.81
CA LYS A 300 62.88 -8.18 7.69
C LYS A 300 63.60 -9.42 8.24
N PRO A 301 64.25 -10.25 7.41
CA PRO A 301 65.07 -11.34 7.93
C PRO A 301 66.25 -10.73 8.68
N GLU A 302 66.39 -11.07 9.97
CA GLU A 302 67.65 -10.96 10.67
C GLU A 302 68.65 -11.90 9.98
N PHE A 303 69.48 -11.35 9.11
CA PHE A 303 70.69 -12.02 8.67
C PHE A 303 71.77 -11.77 9.72
N MET A 304 72.16 -12.86 10.38
CA MET A 304 73.50 -13.09 10.91
C MET A 304 74.47 -13.29 9.76
#